data_AF-A0A378JV17-F1
#
_entry.id   AF-A0A378JV17-F1
#
_cell.length_a   1.000
_cell.length_b   1.000
_cell.length_c   1.000
_cell.angle_alpha   90.00
_cell.angle_beta   90.00
_cell.angle_gamma   90.00
#
_symmetry.space_group_name_H-M   'P 1'
#
loop_
_entity.id
_entity.type
_entity.pdbx_description
1 polymer ?
#
loop_
_entity_poly.entity_id
_entity_poly.type
_entity_poly.pdbx_seq_one_letter_code
_entity_poly.pdbx_strand_id
1 'polypeptide(L)'
;MKPFLLLLCISCLASCTSLRYGNFTQLPPHGVERMARDTALELSHVYPPAKNRLCLSQSIADPFGLQLIEGLRQKGFAVMEKTTSSREANFSYVVDAPIASHLYRVSVFVGERSLSRAYRLYHGELVPVSGWTVQESL
;
A
#
# COMPACT_ATOMS: atom_id res chain seq x y z
N MET A 1 29.74 40.22 0.87
CA MET A 1 28.98 39.23 0.05
C MET A 1 28.98 37.82 0.66
N LYS A 2 28.94 37.66 1.99
CA LYS A 2 28.95 36.35 2.68
C LYS A 2 27.66 35.95 3.44
N PRO A 3 26.71 36.85 3.80
CA PRO A 3 25.49 36.38 4.49
C PRO A 3 24.45 35.78 3.52
N PHE A 4 24.53 36.11 2.22
CA PHE A 4 23.58 35.60 1.21
C PHE A 4 23.83 34.12 0.86
N LEU A 5 25.09 33.66 0.95
CA LEU A 5 25.46 32.26 0.71
C LEU A 5 25.02 31.35 1.87
N LEU A 6 24.96 31.87 3.09
CA LEU A 6 24.50 31.11 4.25
C LEU A 6 22.97 30.95 4.27
N LEU A 7 22.23 31.95 3.78
CA LEU A 7 20.76 31.87 3.65
C LEU A 7 20.32 30.87 2.57
N LEU A 8 21.10 30.71 1.50
CA LEU A 8 20.79 29.79 0.39
C LEU A 8 20.95 28.31 0.77
N CYS A 9 21.81 27.98 1.75
CA CYS A 9 22.02 26.59 2.19
C CYS A 9 20.92 26.06 3.12
N ILE A 10 20.17 26.94 3.79
CA ILE A 10 19.15 26.55 4.78
C ILE A 10 17.82 26.15 4.12
N SER A 11 17.54 26.62 2.89
CA SER A 11 16.30 26.30 2.17
C SER A 11 16.24 24.90 1.57
N CYS A 12 17.34 24.14 1.57
CA CYS A 12 17.41 22.84 0.88
C CYS A 12 17.03 21.62 1.75
N LEU A 13 16.75 21.77 3.05
CA LEU A 13 16.50 20.62 3.94
C LEU A 13 15.01 20.26 4.13
N ALA A 14 14.08 20.94 3.46
CA ALA A 14 12.65 20.58 3.51
C ALA A 14 12.28 19.54 2.44
N SER A 15 12.93 18.36 2.45
CA SER A 15 12.37 17.19 1.78
C SER A 15 11.56 16.37 2.78
N CYS A 16 10.33 16.81 3.05
CA CYS A 16 9.32 15.88 3.55
C CYS A 16 9.04 14.92 2.40
N THR A 17 9.65 13.73 2.40
CA THR A 17 9.16 12.62 1.57
C THR A 17 7.75 12.34 2.06
N SER A 18 6.75 12.89 1.35
CA SER A 18 5.39 12.48 1.54
C SER A 18 5.30 11.04 1.04
N LEU A 19 4.96 10.12 1.95
CA LEU A 19 4.65 8.75 1.58
C LEU A 19 3.55 8.79 0.51
N ARG A 20 3.87 8.27 -0.68
CA ARG A 20 2.91 8.12 -1.77
C ARG A 20 2.28 6.74 -1.64
N TYR A 21 0.95 6.69 -1.69
CA TYR A 21 0.19 5.46 -1.67
C TYR A 21 -0.27 5.11 -3.10
N GLY A 22 -0.34 3.81 -3.40
CA GLY A 22 -0.72 3.30 -4.72
C GLY A 22 0.16 2.15 -5.20
N ASN A 23 -0.07 1.72 -6.43
CA ASN A 23 0.79 0.76 -7.12
C ASN A 23 1.84 1.49 -7.96
N PHE A 24 3.11 1.25 -7.65
CA PHE A 24 4.28 1.84 -8.30
C PHE A 24 5.08 0.80 -9.11
N THR A 25 4.49 -0.36 -9.39
CA THR A 25 5.13 -1.45 -10.11
C THR A 25 4.64 -1.54 -11.55
N GLN A 26 5.48 -2.08 -12.43
CA GLN A 26 5.13 -2.42 -13.81
C GLN A 26 4.97 -3.95 -13.95
N LEU A 27 4.14 -4.53 -13.08
CA LEU A 27 3.81 -5.95 -13.12
C LEU A 27 2.75 -6.23 -14.19
N PRO A 28 2.76 -7.43 -14.82
CA PRO A 28 1.68 -7.84 -15.69
C PRO A 28 0.37 -8.01 -14.89
N PRO A 29 -0.82 -7.87 -15.54
CA PRO A 29 -2.11 -7.84 -14.85
C PRO A 29 -2.35 -9.04 -13.92
N HIS A 30 -1.98 -10.25 -14.33
CA HIS A 30 -2.16 -11.46 -13.52
C HIS A 30 -1.32 -11.45 -12.23
N GLY A 31 -0.13 -10.84 -12.26
CA GLY A 31 0.72 -10.69 -11.08
C GLY A 31 0.11 -9.71 -10.09
N VAL A 32 -0.42 -8.59 -10.58
CA VAL A 32 -1.11 -7.58 -9.78
C VAL A 32 -2.38 -8.15 -9.14
N GLU A 33 -3.19 -8.87 -9.91
CA GLU A 33 -4.41 -9.52 -9.42
C GLU A 33 -4.12 -10.52 -8.29
N ARG A 34 -3.07 -11.34 -8.44
CA ARG A 34 -2.64 -12.27 -7.40
C ARG A 34 -2.29 -11.54 -6.10
N MET A 35 -1.49 -10.47 -6.17
CA MET A 35 -1.14 -9.69 -4.98
C MET A 35 -2.40 -9.12 -4.30
N ALA A 36 -3.33 -8.57 -5.08
CA ALA A 36 -4.57 -8.00 -4.56
C ALA A 36 -5.45 -9.06 -3.87
N ARG A 37 -5.59 -10.24 -4.48
CA ARG A 37 -6.35 -11.37 -3.95
C ARG A 37 -5.76 -11.89 -2.64
N ASP A 38 -4.45 -12.11 -2.60
CA ASP A 38 -3.73 -12.55 -1.41
C ASP A 38 -3.89 -11.51 -0.28
N THR A 39 -3.85 -10.22 -0.61
CA THR A 39 -4.02 -9.12 0.34
C THR A 39 -5.44 -9.10 0.92
N ALA A 40 -6.47 -9.23 0.09
CA ALA A 40 -7.86 -9.28 0.55
C ALA A 40 -8.13 -10.51 1.44
N LEU A 41 -7.52 -11.66 1.10
CA LEU A 41 -7.59 -12.87 1.91
C LEU A 41 -7.00 -12.63 3.29
N GLU A 42 -5.77 -12.10 3.36
CA GLU A 42 -5.11 -11.83 4.64
C GLU A 42 -5.88 -10.82 5.49
N LEU A 43 -6.33 -9.73 4.88
CA LEU A 43 -7.14 -8.73 5.59
C LEU A 43 -8.42 -9.36 6.18
N SER A 44 -9.07 -10.29 5.47
CA SER A 44 -10.25 -11.00 5.98
C SER A 44 -9.95 -11.95 7.14
N HIS A 45 -8.71 -12.45 7.24
CA HIS A 45 -8.26 -13.27 8.36
C HIS A 45 -7.95 -12.42 9.60
N VAL A 46 -7.31 -11.26 9.40
CA VAL A 46 -6.85 -10.39 10.49
C VAL A 46 -7.96 -9.47 11.01
N TYR A 47 -8.85 -9.00 10.13
CA TYR A 47 -9.91 -8.04 10.47
C TYR A 47 -11.29 -8.61 10.12
N PRO A 48 -12.17 -8.85 11.12
CA PRO A 48 -13.53 -9.31 10.85
C PRO A 48 -14.30 -8.28 10.00
N PRO A 49 -14.84 -8.64 8.82
CA PRO A 49 -15.46 -7.68 7.90
C PRO A 49 -16.63 -6.90 8.51
N ALA A 50 -17.49 -7.57 9.28
CA ALA A 50 -18.67 -6.96 9.91
C ALA A 50 -18.34 -5.90 10.98
N LYS A 51 -17.08 -5.86 11.46
CA LYS A 51 -16.64 -4.92 12.50
C LYS A 51 -15.68 -3.86 11.98
N ASN A 52 -15.25 -3.94 10.73
CA ASN A 52 -14.20 -3.08 10.18
C ASN A 52 -14.67 -2.44 8.87
N ARG A 53 -14.76 -1.12 8.87
CA ARG A 53 -14.94 -0.31 7.65
C ARG A 53 -13.57 0.14 7.18
N LEU A 54 -13.27 -0.07 5.89
CA LEU A 54 -12.02 0.34 5.27
C LEU A 54 -12.26 1.60 4.44
N CYS A 55 -11.66 2.70 4.87
CA CYS A 55 -11.79 4.01 4.26
C CYS A 55 -10.45 4.40 3.63
N LEU A 56 -10.40 4.40 2.30
CA LEU A 56 -9.19 4.63 1.52
C LEU A 56 -8.72 6.09 1.64
N SER A 57 -7.44 6.27 1.93
CA SER A 57 -6.80 7.61 1.96
C SER A 57 -6.39 8.10 0.58
N GLN A 58 -6.32 7.22 -0.41
CA GLN A 58 -5.83 7.48 -1.75
C GLN A 58 -6.94 7.35 -2.79
N SER A 59 -6.89 8.16 -3.85
CA SER A 59 -7.75 7.96 -5.01
C SER A 59 -7.33 6.70 -5.77
N ILE A 60 -8.30 5.88 -6.14
CA ILE A 60 -8.05 4.59 -6.77
C ILE A 60 -8.27 4.68 -8.27
N ALA A 61 -7.19 4.49 -9.02
CA ALA A 61 -7.21 4.38 -10.47
C ALA A 61 -6.22 3.33 -10.99
N ASP A 62 -5.51 2.64 -10.09
CA ASP A 62 -4.53 1.62 -10.46
C ASP A 62 -5.14 0.20 -10.42
N PRO A 63 -4.64 -0.74 -11.26
CA PRO A 63 -5.21 -2.08 -11.34
C PRO A 63 -5.18 -2.88 -10.04
N PHE A 64 -4.19 -2.65 -9.17
CA PHE A 64 -4.10 -3.34 -7.89
C PHE A 64 -5.24 -2.88 -6.97
N GLY A 65 -5.43 -1.57 -6.86
CA GLY A 65 -6.48 -0.99 -6.03
C GLY A 65 -7.87 -1.45 -6.42
N LEU A 66 -8.17 -1.46 -7.72
CA LEU A 66 -9.47 -1.93 -8.24
C LEU A 66 -9.73 -3.39 -7.84
N GLN A 67 -8.76 -4.27 -8.06
CA GLN A 67 -8.87 -5.70 -7.71
C GLN A 67 -8.94 -5.94 -6.20
N LEU A 68 -8.19 -5.16 -5.42
CA LEU A 68 -8.19 -5.25 -3.95
C LEU A 68 -9.56 -4.87 -3.38
N ILE A 69 -10.15 -3.78 -3.86
CA ILE A 69 -11.48 -3.33 -3.42
C ILE A 69 -12.54 -4.37 -3.76
N GLU A 70 -12.51 -4.91 -4.97
CA GLU A 70 -13.43 -5.97 -5.38
C GLU A 70 -13.28 -7.19 -4.48
N GLY A 71 -12.06 -7.66 -4.24
CA GLY A 71 -11.78 -8.78 -3.33
C GLY A 71 -12.25 -8.52 -1.90
N LEU A 72 -12.03 -7.31 -1.36
CA LEU A 72 -12.49 -6.93 -0.02
C LEU A 72 -14.03 -6.93 0.07
N ARG A 73 -14.72 -6.42 -0.95
CA ARG A 73 -16.19 -6.46 -1.01
C ARG A 73 -16.72 -7.89 -1.06
N GLN A 74 -16.09 -8.77 -1.86
CA GLN A 74 -16.44 -10.19 -1.89
C GLN A 74 -16.22 -10.89 -0.54
N LYS A 75 -15.26 -10.42 0.27
CA LYS A 75 -15.06 -10.87 1.65
C LYS A 75 -16.01 -10.22 2.66
N GLY A 76 -16.90 -9.32 2.23
CA GLY A 76 -17.93 -8.69 3.06
C GLY A 76 -17.48 -7.41 3.76
N PHE A 77 -16.34 -6.83 3.39
CA PHE A 77 -15.92 -5.53 3.94
C PHE A 77 -16.74 -4.39 3.36
N ALA A 78 -17.06 -3.41 4.20
CA ALA A 78 -17.52 -2.11 3.73
C ALA A 78 -16.29 -1.25 3.35
N VAL A 79 -16.15 -0.95 2.06
CA VAL A 79 -15.01 -0.18 1.51
C VAL A 79 -15.47 1.17 0.96
N MET A 80 -14.84 2.27 1.43
CA MET A 80 -15.06 3.64 0.97
C MET A 80 -13.84 4.14 0.20
N GLU A 81 -14.01 4.50 -1.07
CA GLU A 81 -12.91 4.80 -2.01
C GLU A 81 -12.57 6.30 -2.14
N LYS A 82 -13.47 7.17 -1.65
CA LYS A 82 -13.39 8.62 -1.84
C LYS A 82 -13.64 9.33 -0.53
N THR A 83 -12.69 9.25 0.38
CA THR A 83 -12.77 9.98 1.64
C THR A 83 -12.26 11.41 1.41
N THR A 84 -13.14 12.41 1.62
CA THR A 84 -12.80 13.83 1.49
C THR A 84 -12.05 14.38 2.70
N SER A 85 -12.05 13.63 3.81
CA SER A 85 -11.45 13.99 5.10
C SER A 85 -10.38 12.98 5.50
N SER A 86 -9.16 13.45 5.74
CA SER A 86 -8.08 12.60 6.26
C SER A 86 -8.43 11.94 7.60
N ARG A 87 -9.37 12.52 8.36
CA ARG A 87 -9.78 12.02 9.69
C ARG A 87 -10.59 10.73 9.63
N GLU A 88 -11.23 10.43 8.49
CA GLU A 88 -11.98 9.18 8.29
C GLU A 88 -11.18 8.11 7.57
N ALA A 89 -10.08 8.50 6.91
CA ALA A 89 -9.22 7.57 6.20
C ALA A 89 -8.44 6.71 7.19
N ASN A 90 -8.58 5.40 7.07
CA ASN A 90 -7.92 4.44 7.95
C ASN A 90 -7.27 3.29 7.16
N PHE A 91 -7.37 3.30 5.83
CA PHE A 91 -6.86 2.25 4.98
C PHE A 91 -6.03 2.84 3.83
N SER A 92 -4.84 2.30 3.63
CA SER A 92 -3.98 2.67 2.51
C SER A 92 -3.09 1.51 2.11
N TYR A 93 -2.48 1.60 0.93
CA TYR A 93 -1.52 0.60 0.46
C TYR A 93 -0.40 1.19 -0.39
N VAL A 94 0.72 0.48 -0.40
CA VAL A 94 1.86 0.69 -1.29
C VAL A 94 2.21 -0.65 -1.93
N VAL A 95 2.31 -0.66 -3.26
CA VAL A 95 2.90 -1.77 -4.02
C VAL A 95 4.13 -1.25 -4.73
N ASP A 96 5.30 -1.77 -4.37
CA ASP A 96 6.58 -1.28 -4.87
C ASP A 96 7.59 -2.42 -5.13
N ALA A 97 8.77 -2.06 -5.64
CA ALA A 97 9.88 -2.98 -5.92
C ALA A 97 11.19 -2.45 -5.29
N PRO A 98 11.34 -2.51 -3.96
CA PRO A 98 12.30 -1.65 -3.25
C PRO A 98 13.74 -2.20 -3.13
N ILE A 99 14.03 -3.45 -3.53
CA ILE A 99 15.27 -4.13 -3.06
C ILE A 99 16.10 -4.83 -4.16
N ALA A 100 15.50 -5.37 -5.23
CA ALA A 100 16.23 -6.02 -6.34
C ALA A 100 15.35 -6.20 -7.58
N SER A 101 15.94 -6.40 -8.77
CA SER A 101 15.19 -6.83 -9.95
C SER A 101 14.40 -8.09 -9.59
N HIS A 102 13.09 -8.06 -9.87
CA HIS A 102 12.13 -9.13 -9.59
C HIS A 102 11.62 -9.29 -8.14
N LEU A 103 12.04 -8.48 -7.17
CA LEU A 103 11.40 -8.47 -5.84
C LEU A 103 10.36 -7.36 -5.73
N TYR A 104 9.16 -7.75 -5.34
CA TYR A 104 8.01 -6.86 -5.17
C TYR A 104 7.49 -6.97 -3.76
N ARG A 105 6.80 -5.93 -3.30
CA ARG A 105 6.20 -5.89 -1.98
C ARG A 105 4.82 -5.26 -2.05
N VAL A 106 3.92 -5.82 -1.27
CA VAL A 106 2.70 -5.11 -0.84
C VAL A 106 2.85 -4.74 0.63
N SER A 107 2.50 -3.51 0.95
CA SER A 107 2.32 -3.02 2.31
C SER A 107 0.95 -2.37 2.40
N VAL A 108 0.10 -2.86 3.29
CA VAL A 108 -1.19 -2.23 3.62
C VAL A 108 -1.15 -1.68 5.02
N PHE A 109 -1.84 -0.57 5.24
CA PHE A 109 -1.91 0.14 6.50
C PHE A 109 -3.39 0.24 6.91
N VAL A 110 -3.72 -0.25 8.10
CA VAL A 110 -5.06 -0.23 8.69
C VAL A 110 -4.96 0.43 10.06
N GLY A 111 -5.30 1.71 10.15
CA GLY A 111 -5.04 2.54 11.34
C GLY A 111 -3.54 2.54 11.68
N GLU A 112 -3.21 2.14 12.90
CA GLU A 112 -1.83 2.07 13.43
C GLU A 112 -1.11 0.75 13.11
N ARG A 113 -1.75 -0.17 12.37
CA ARG A 113 -1.15 -1.46 12.02
C ARG A 113 -0.82 -1.51 10.55
N SER A 114 0.26 -2.20 10.21
CA SER A 114 0.60 -2.53 8.84
C SER A 114 0.82 -4.02 8.65
N LEU A 115 0.42 -4.50 7.48
CA LEU A 115 0.68 -5.86 7.01
C LEU A 115 1.53 -5.76 5.74
N SER A 116 2.62 -6.52 5.68
CA SER A 116 3.50 -6.54 4.51
C SER A 116 3.87 -7.94 4.07
N ARG A 117 4.00 -8.13 2.76
CA ARG A 117 4.47 -9.39 2.17
C ARG A 117 5.32 -9.15 0.93
N ALA A 118 6.39 -9.94 0.81
CA ALA A 118 7.29 -9.91 -0.34
C ALA A 118 6.96 -11.00 -1.35
N TYR A 119 7.13 -10.67 -2.62
CA TYR A 119 6.95 -11.53 -3.77
C TYR A 119 8.17 -11.50 -4.67
N ARG A 120 8.35 -12.56 -5.46
CA ARG A 120 9.34 -12.64 -6.53
C ARG A 120 8.65 -12.97 -7.84
N LEU A 121 9.05 -12.31 -8.93
CA LEU A 121 8.66 -12.73 -10.27
C LEU A 121 9.62 -13.82 -10.75
N TYR A 122 9.10 -15.02 -10.97
CA TYR A 122 9.85 -16.20 -11.41
C TYR A 122 9.15 -16.83 -12.61
N HIS A 123 9.83 -16.92 -13.75
CA HIS A 123 9.27 -17.44 -15.01
C HIS A 123 7.92 -16.82 -15.41
N GLY A 124 7.75 -15.51 -15.18
CA GLY A 124 6.51 -14.79 -15.49
C GLY A 124 5.39 -14.99 -14.48
N GLU A 125 5.57 -15.82 -13.46
CA GLU A 125 4.62 -15.99 -12.35
C GLU A 125 5.11 -15.26 -11.11
N LEU A 126 4.19 -14.59 -10.42
CA LEU A 126 4.50 -13.95 -9.15
C LEU A 126 4.29 -14.94 -8.00
N VAL A 127 5.35 -15.21 -7.24
CA VAL A 127 5.35 -16.17 -6.13
C VAL A 127 5.69 -15.46 -4.82
N PRO A 128 5.01 -15.76 -3.70
CA PRO A 128 5.35 -15.19 -2.41
C PRO A 128 6.69 -15.75 -1.91
N VAL A 129 7.55 -14.87 -1.39
CA VAL A 129 8.86 -15.26 -0.81
C VAL A 129 8.95 -14.98 0.68
N SER A 130 7.87 -14.48 1.28
CA SER A 130 7.70 -14.33 2.73
C SER A 130 6.28 -14.69 3.15
N GLY A 131 6.10 -14.93 4.45
CA GLY A 131 4.79 -14.79 5.10
C GLY A 131 4.35 -13.34 5.21
N TRP A 132 3.18 -13.12 5.79
CA TRP A 132 2.72 -11.78 6.17
C TRP A 132 3.38 -11.34 7.47
N THR A 133 4.00 -10.16 7.43
CA THR A 133 4.58 -9.52 8.61
C THR A 133 3.62 -8.45 9.11
N VAL A 134 3.37 -8.44 10.42
CA VAL A 134 2.55 -7.43 11.10
C VAL A 134 3.46 -6.48 11.86
N GLN A 135 3.22 -5.18 11.73
CA GLN A 135 3.87 -4.16 12.54
C GLN A 135 2.81 -3.21 13.13
N GLU A 136 3.00 -2.80 14.37
CA GLU A 136 2.13 -1.87 15.11
C GLU A 136 2.96 -0.62 15.47
N SER A 137 2.47 0.58 15.15
CA SER A 137 3.07 1.82 15.65
C SER A 137 2.74 1.95 17.15
N LEU A 138 3.79 2.00 17.98
CA LEU A 138 3.73 2.27 19.42
C LEU A 138 3.69 3.77 19.70
#